data_AF-A0A562QXJ6-F1
#
_entry.id   AF-A0A562QXJ6-F1
#
_cell.length_a   1.000
_cell.length_b   1.000
_cell.length_c   1.000
_cell.angle_alpha   90.00
_cell.angle_beta   90.00
_cell.angle_gamma   90.00
#
_symmetry.space_group_name_H-M   'P 1'
#
loop_
_entity.id
_entity.type
_entity.pdbx_description
1 polymer ?
#
loop_
_entity_poly.entity_id
_entity_poly.type
_entity_poly.pdbx_seq_one_letter_code
_entity_poly.pdbx_strand_id
1 'polypeptide(L)'
;MKTFIASLLALCSATAFSAEPALLEDALSCKLKDNQVASLMRELATRQPAFAKPATQYGAPAADVYQLNKPASALGYSSAEIVVTPGRILLAVPAESVAKAIAKLKLEEDSYGPASRLVRPTVSIVAFQLTHKSLQNKLLVGCEYASADAAAWIGQ
;
A
#
# COMPACT_ATOMS: atom_id res chain seq x y z
N MET A 1 -2.45 66.04 -3.95
CA MET A 1 -1.20 65.35 -3.54
C MET A 1 -1.46 64.50 -2.30
N LYS A 2 -1.43 63.17 -2.46
CA LYS A 2 -0.88 62.14 -1.55
C LYS A 2 -1.72 60.87 -1.62
N THR A 3 -1.14 59.95 -2.37
CA THR A 3 -1.54 58.60 -2.70
C THR A 3 -1.55 57.73 -1.44
N PHE A 4 -2.66 57.02 -1.17
CA PHE A 4 -2.68 55.90 -0.24
C PHE A 4 -2.28 54.64 -1.00
N ILE A 5 -1.09 54.11 -0.72
CA ILE A 5 -0.66 52.80 -1.20
C ILE A 5 -1.04 51.80 -0.10
N ALA A 6 -2.11 51.04 -0.33
CA ALA A 6 -2.49 49.92 0.51
C ALA A 6 -1.74 48.67 0.05
N SER A 7 -0.93 48.13 0.95
CA SER A 7 -0.09 46.95 0.77
C SER A 7 -0.91 45.70 0.46
N LEU A 8 -0.75 45.16 -0.74
CA LEU A 8 -1.15 43.81 -1.13
C LEU A 8 0.05 42.87 -0.97
N LEU A 9 0.19 42.27 0.21
CA LEU A 9 1.00 41.06 0.40
C LEU A 9 0.03 39.88 0.48
N ALA A 10 -0.35 39.37 -0.70
CA ALA A 10 -1.04 38.10 -0.82
C ALA A 10 -0.07 36.98 -0.45
N LEU A 11 -0.37 36.27 0.64
CA LEU A 11 0.33 35.06 1.06
C LEU A 11 0.18 33.98 -0.01
N CYS A 12 1.27 33.68 -0.72
CA CYS A 12 1.41 32.42 -1.44
C CYS A 12 1.63 31.26 -0.45
N SER A 13 0.57 30.83 0.21
CA SER A 13 0.55 29.55 0.93
C SER A 13 0.16 28.44 -0.04
N ALA A 14 1.07 28.04 -0.93
CA ALA A 14 0.83 26.98 -1.90
C ALA A 14 1.63 25.71 -1.54
N THR A 15 0.84 24.69 -1.16
CA THR A 15 1.10 23.25 -1.30
C THR A 15 2.25 22.61 -0.52
N ALA A 16 2.00 22.29 0.76
CA ALA A 16 2.73 21.25 1.48
C ALA A 16 1.78 20.24 2.16
N PHE A 17 0.60 19.99 1.58
CA PHE A 17 -0.44 19.17 2.21
C PHE A 17 -1.14 18.26 1.20
N SER A 18 -0.40 17.29 0.63
CA SER A 18 -0.96 16.11 -0.07
C SER A 18 0.05 14.96 -0.26
N ALA A 19 1.21 14.99 0.40
CA ALA A 19 2.24 13.96 0.23
C ALA A 19 1.98 12.68 1.07
N GLU A 20 0.98 12.68 1.95
CA GLU A 20 0.68 11.57 2.86
C GLU A 20 -0.09 10.41 2.21
N PRO A 21 -1.25 10.65 1.54
CA PRO A 21 -1.98 9.58 0.85
C PRO A 21 -1.17 8.98 -0.30
N ALA A 22 -0.34 9.80 -0.94
CA ALA A 22 0.40 9.44 -2.14
C ALA A 22 1.37 8.27 -1.91
N LEU A 23 2.10 8.22 -0.80
CA LEU A 23 3.13 7.19 -0.61
C LEU A 23 2.53 5.78 -0.47
N LEU A 24 1.50 5.62 0.37
CA LEU A 24 0.81 4.35 0.54
C LEU A 24 0.07 3.95 -0.75
N GLU A 25 -0.62 4.90 -1.39
CA GLU A 25 -1.34 4.64 -2.64
C GLU A 25 -0.37 4.25 -3.77
N ASP A 26 0.79 4.89 -3.87
CA ASP A 26 1.83 4.54 -4.83
C ASP A 26 2.39 3.14 -4.56
N ALA A 27 2.60 2.79 -3.28
CA ALA A 27 3.03 1.46 -2.88
C ALA A 27 1.99 0.39 -3.26
N LEU A 28 0.72 0.62 -2.98
CA LEU A 28 -0.40 -0.27 -3.29
C LEU A 28 -0.76 -0.32 -4.79
N SER A 29 -0.37 0.70 -5.56
CA SER A 29 -0.65 0.83 -7.00
C SER A 29 0.58 0.56 -7.89
N CYS A 30 1.66 0.02 -7.32
CA CYS A 30 2.88 -0.43 -8.01
C CYS A 30 3.69 0.73 -8.62
N LYS A 31 3.52 1.94 -8.10
CA LYS A 31 4.17 3.18 -8.55
C LYS A 31 5.32 3.63 -7.66
N LEU A 32 5.55 2.97 -6.53
CA LEU A 32 6.67 3.27 -5.65
C LEU A 32 7.99 3.16 -6.41
N LYS A 33 8.85 4.19 -6.32
CA LYS A 33 10.16 4.19 -6.98
C LYS A 33 11.12 3.28 -6.23
N ASP A 34 12.09 2.73 -6.95
CA ASP A 34 13.05 1.76 -6.37
C ASP A 34 13.83 2.34 -5.19
N ASN A 35 14.18 3.64 -5.24
CA ASN A 35 14.88 4.33 -4.14
C ASN A 35 14.00 4.60 -2.89
N GLN A 36 12.70 4.34 -2.95
CA GLN A 36 11.77 4.52 -1.82
C GLN A 36 11.42 3.19 -1.14
N VAL A 37 11.80 2.05 -1.73
CA VAL A 37 11.43 0.72 -1.24
C VAL A 37 12.02 0.48 0.15
N ALA A 38 13.30 0.77 0.34
CA ALA A 38 13.99 0.56 1.62
C ALA A 38 13.46 1.40 2.78
N SER A 39 12.92 2.59 2.50
CA SER A 39 12.42 3.52 3.53
C SER A 39 10.91 3.44 3.73
N LEU A 40 10.18 2.66 2.93
CA LEU A 40 8.71 2.69 2.88
C LEU A 40 8.08 2.57 4.27
N MET A 41 8.34 1.48 5.00
CA MET A 41 7.66 1.23 6.28
C MET A 41 7.99 2.28 7.33
N ARG A 42 9.25 2.71 7.40
CA ARG A 42 9.67 3.80 8.29
C ARG A 42 8.96 5.12 7.93
N GLU A 43 8.89 5.46 6.65
CA GLU A 43 8.21 6.68 6.20
C GLU A 43 6.69 6.62 6.39
N LEU A 44 6.08 5.44 6.24
CA LEU A 44 4.67 5.26 6.57
C LEU A 44 4.43 5.43 8.07
N ALA A 45 5.28 4.87 8.93
CA ALA A 45 5.16 4.99 10.38
C ALA A 45 5.30 6.45 10.89
N THR A 46 6.15 7.27 10.26
CA THR A 46 6.30 8.69 10.64
C THR A 46 5.14 9.56 10.18
N ARG A 47 4.49 9.19 9.06
CA ARG A 47 3.41 9.96 8.44
C ARG A 47 2.04 9.55 8.93
N GLN A 48 1.81 8.24 9.11
CA GLN A 48 0.52 7.67 9.40
C GLN A 48 0.59 6.78 10.66
N PRO A 49 -0.02 7.22 11.79
CA PRO A 49 0.10 6.53 13.08
C PRO A 49 -0.30 5.05 13.07
N ALA A 50 -1.18 4.65 12.15
CA ALA A 50 -1.59 3.26 11.97
C ALA A 50 -0.43 2.31 11.62
N PHE A 51 0.66 2.82 11.02
CA PHE A 51 1.85 2.03 10.67
C PHE A 51 2.92 2.01 11.77
N ALA A 52 2.71 2.70 12.89
CA ALA A 52 3.67 2.69 14.00
C ALA A 52 3.83 1.30 14.63
N LYS A 53 2.80 0.45 14.56
CA LYS A 53 2.83 -0.95 14.98
C LYS A 53 1.70 -1.75 14.29
N PRO A 54 1.94 -3.01 13.91
CA PRO A 54 0.85 -3.88 13.41
C PRO A 54 -0.24 -4.11 14.46
N ALA A 55 -1.49 -4.14 14.02
CA ALA A 55 -2.63 -4.57 14.82
C ALA A 55 -2.63 -6.08 15.07
N THR A 56 -2.07 -6.86 14.15
CA THR A 56 -1.90 -8.32 14.29
C THR A 56 -0.65 -8.74 13.52
N GLN A 57 0.10 -9.70 14.07
CA GLN A 57 1.28 -10.27 13.42
C GLN A 57 1.16 -11.80 13.34
N TYR A 58 1.56 -12.37 12.22
CA TYR A 58 1.58 -13.80 11.95
C TYR A 58 2.99 -14.27 11.60
N GLY A 59 3.36 -15.46 12.05
CA GLY A 59 4.70 -16.03 11.83
C GLY A 59 4.84 -16.90 10.57
N ALA A 60 3.81 -17.66 10.19
CA ALA A 60 3.88 -18.58 9.05
C ALA A 60 2.51 -18.82 8.38
N PRO A 61 2.29 -18.38 7.13
CA PRO A 61 3.12 -17.42 6.39
C PRO A 61 3.25 -16.08 7.14
N ALA A 62 4.40 -15.43 7.08
CA ALA A 62 4.63 -14.19 7.81
C ALA A 62 3.77 -13.05 7.25
N ALA A 63 3.07 -12.33 8.12
CA ALA A 63 2.22 -11.20 7.74
C ALA A 63 2.00 -10.23 8.91
N ASP A 64 2.16 -8.94 8.64
CA ASP A 64 1.78 -7.85 9.53
C ASP A 64 0.50 -7.19 9.01
N VAL A 65 -0.51 -7.07 9.87
CA VAL A 65 -1.81 -6.47 9.55
C VAL A 65 -1.90 -5.11 10.23
N TYR A 66 -2.13 -4.06 9.44
CA TYR A 66 -2.30 -2.69 9.91
C TYR A 66 -3.73 -2.22 9.67
N GLN A 67 -4.29 -1.50 10.64
CA GLN A 67 -5.65 -0.97 10.58
C GLN A 67 -5.62 0.55 10.46
N LEU A 68 -6.03 1.07 9.31
CA LEU A 68 -6.11 2.49 9.03
C LEU A 68 -7.40 3.10 9.60
N ASN A 69 -7.34 4.39 9.95
CA ASN A 69 -8.51 5.17 10.33
C ASN A 69 -9.39 5.55 9.13
N LYS A 70 -8.81 5.60 7.93
CA LYS A 70 -9.49 5.87 6.66
C LYS A 70 -9.08 4.82 5.64
N PRO A 71 -10.01 4.29 4.81
CA PRO A 71 -9.64 3.34 3.78
C PRO A 71 -8.62 3.91 2.79
N ALA A 72 -7.64 3.09 2.42
CA ALA A 72 -6.81 3.33 1.25
C ALA A 72 -7.48 2.72 0.02
N SER A 73 -7.23 3.30 -1.15
CA SER A 73 -7.78 2.79 -2.41
C SER A 73 -6.66 2.59 -3.41
N ALA A 74 -6.65 1.44 -4.09
CA ALA A 74 -5.66 1.10 -5.10
C ALA A 74 -6.22 0.02 -6.03
N LEU A 75 -5.82 0.03 -7.30
CA LEU A 75 -6.19 -1.00 -8.28
C LEU A 75 -7.72 -1.22 -8.41
N GLY A 76 -8.51 -0.18 -8.10
CA GLY A 76 -9.97 -0.23 -8.09
C GLY A 76 -10.58 -1.01 -6.90
N TYR A 77 -9.82 -1.22 -5.83
CA TYR A 77 -10.27 -1.77 -4.55
C TYR A 77 -10.08 -0.73 -3.44
N SER A 78 -10.82 -0.89 -2.34
CA SER A 78 -10.70 -0.04 -1.17
C SER A 78 -10.81 -0.86 0.12
N SER A 79 -9.93 -0.61 1.07
CA SER A 79 -9.97 -1.22 2.40
C SER A 79 -9.23 -0.37 3.41
N ALA A 80 -9.66 -0.44 4.67
CA ALA A 80 -8.92 0.14 5.80
C ALA A 80 -7.88 -0.84 6.38
N GLU A 81 -7.81 -2.07 5.88
CA GLU A 81 -6.87 -3.08 6.36
C GLU A 81 -5.77 -3.31 5.33
N ILE A 82 -4.52 -3.08 5.77
CA ILE A 82 -3.32 -3.26 4.96
C ILE A 82 -2.58 -4.48 5.49
N VAL A 83 -2.19 -5.37 4.59
CA VAL A 83 -1.37 -6.54 4.90
C VAL A 83 -0.01 -6.34 4.27
N VAL A 84 1.03 -6.46 5.08
CA VAL A 84 2.42 -6.49 4.66
C VAL A 84 2.95 -7.90 4.85
N THR A 85 3.47 -8.50 3.78
CA THR A 85 4.24 -9.74 3.84
C THR A 85 5.65 -9.46 3.33
N PRO A 86 6.63 -10.38 3.45
CA PRO A 86 7.91 -10.19 2.80
C PRO A 86 7.74 -9.83 1.31
N GLY A 87 8.22 -8.66 0.92
CA GLY A 87 8.18 -8.18 -0.46
C GLY A 87 6.83 -7.64 -0.93
N ARG A 88 5.77 -7.61 -0.10
CA ARG A 88 4.42 -7.26 -0.57
C ARG A 88 3.70 -6.31 0.37
N ILE A 89 2.93 -5.41 -0.23
CA ILE A 89 1.98 -4.53 0.47
C ILE A 89 0.63 -4.59 -0.24
N LEU A 90 -0.41 -4.90 0.53
CA LEU A 90 -1.68 -5.41 0.02
C LEU A 90 -2.85 -4.76 0.75
N LEU A 91 -3.95 -4.52 0.04
CA LEU A 91 -5.26 -4.32 0.64
C LEU A 91 -5.85 -5.68 1.04
N ALA A 92 -6.40 -5.78 2.25
CA ALA A 92 -7.25 -6.90 2.66
C ALA A 92 -8.71 -6.56 2.41
N VAL A 93 -9.28 -7.07 1.32
CA VAL A 93 -10.64 -6.73 0.86
C VAL A 93 -11.63 -7.83 1.25
N PRO A 94 -12.64 -7.53 2.08
CA PRO A 94 -13.60 -8.55 2.52
C PRO A 94 -14.54 -8.96 1.39
N ALA A 95 -14.98 -10.22 1.42
CA ALA A 95 -16.00 -10.77 0.52
C ALA A 95 -15.70 -10.64 -0.98
N GLU A 96 -14.42 -10.55 -1.35
CA GLU A 96 -13.94 -10.57 -2.73
C GLU A 96 -13.20 -11.89 -3.03
N SER A 97 -13.36 -12.41 -4.24
CA SER A 97 -12.71 -13.65 -4.67
C SER A 97 -11.46 -13.39 -5.50
N VAL A 98 -10.49 -14.31 -5.41
CA VAL A 98 -9.26 -14.26 -6.24
C VAL A 98 -9.61 -14.33 -7.72
N ALA A 99 -10.56 -15.20 -8.12
CA ALA A 99 -11.01 -15.32 -9.51
C ALA A 99 -11.55 -13.99 -10.09
N LYS A 100 -12.31 -13.22 -9.29
CA LYS A 100 -12.79 -11.90 -9.72
C LYS A 100 -11.65 -10.89 -9.86
N ALA A 101 -10.65 -10.95 -8.97
CA ALA A 101 -9.45 -10.12 -9.08
C ALA A 101 -8.60 -10.47 -10.30
N ILE A 102 -8.43 -11.76 -10.59
CA ILE A 102 -7.75 -12.27 -11.79
C ILE A 102 -8.38 -11.66 -13.04
N ALA A 103 -9.69 -11.77 -13.19
CA ALA A 103 -10.41 -11.22 -14.34
C ALA A 103 -10.29 -9.69 -14.42
N LYS A 104 -10.49 -8.98 -13.30
CA LYS A 104 -10.47 -7.51 -13.25
C LYS A 104 -9.08 -6.92 -13.55
N LEU A 105 -8.04 -7.51 -12.99
CA LEU A 105 -6.67 -6.99 -13.06
C LEU A 105 -5.82 -7.66 -14.15
N LYS A 106 -6.41 -8.62 -14.89
CA LYS A 106 -5.79 -9.41 -15.95
C LYS A 106 -4.56 -10.16 -15.43
N LEU A 107 -4.72 -10.85 -14.30
CA LEU A 107 -3.62 -11.61 -13.68
C LEU A 107 -3.51 -12.98 -14.33
N GLU A 108 -2.30 -13.52 -14.34
CA GLU A 108 -2.02 -14.90 -14.68
C GLU A 108 -2.10 -15.75 -13.41
N GLU A 109 -2.73 -16.91 -13.49
CA GLU A 109 -2.80 -17.86 -12.38
C GLU A 109 -1.47 -18.59 -12.21
N ASP A 110 -1.05 -18.78 -10.96
CA ASP A 110 0.10 -19.60 -10.59
C ASP A 110 -0.38 -20.65 -9.57
N SER A 111 -0.03 -21.91 -9.79
CA SER A 111 -0.41 -23.02 -8.89
C SER A 111 0.35 -23.02 -7.57
N TYR A 112 1.50 -22.36 -7.51
CA TYR A 112 2.42 -22.36 -6.38
C TYR A 112 2.66 -20.96 -5.81
N GLY A 113 1.99 -19.95 -6.36
CA GLY A 113 2.19 -18.55 -5.99
C GLY A 113 0.91 -17.72 -6.09
N PRO A 114 1.01 -16.41 -5.79
CA PRO A 114 -0.08 -15.48 -6.06
C PRO A 114 -0.39 -15.42 -7.56
N ALA A 115 -1.65 -15.21 -7.91
CA ALA A 115 -1.98 -14.77 -9.26
C ALA A 115 -1.34 -13.40 -9.49
N SER A 116 -0.65 -13.21 -10.61
CA SER A 116 0.21 -12.03 -10.79
C SER A 116 0.21 -11.45 -12.21
N ARG A 117 0.64 -10.20 -12.34
CA ARG A 117 0.95 -9.57 -13.61
C ARG A 117 2.13 -8.62 -13.44
N LEU A 118 3.15 -8.77 -14.28
CA LEU A 118 4.32 -7.90 -14.27
C LEU A 118 3.95 -6.46 -14.65
N VAL A 119 4.44 -5.49 -13.89
CA VAL A 119 4.32 -4.05 -14.18
C VAL A 119 5.65 -3.51 -14.71
N ARG A 120 6.76 -3.89 -14.06
CA ARG A 120 8.14 -3.62 -14.48
C ARG A 120 9.07 -4.71 -13.88
N PRO A 121 10.37 -4.79 -14.24
CA PRO A 121 11.23 -5.95 -13.96
C PRO A 121 11.25 -6.50 -12.52
N THR A 122 10.93 -5.68 -11.52
CA THR A 122 10.93 -6.07 -10.10
C THR A 122 9.60 -5.80 -9.40
N VAL A 123 8.55 -5.43 -10.14
CA VAL A 123 7.25 -5.08 -9.55
C VAL A 123 6.12 -5.73 -10.31
N SER A 124 5.27 -6.44 -9.56
CA SER A 124 4.10 -7.13 -10.06
C SER A 124 2.87 -6.74 -9.26
N ILE A 125 1.72 -6.69 -9.93
CA ILE A 125 0.43 -6.72 -9.24
C ILE A 125 0.19 -8.18 -8.84
N VAL A 126 -0.28 -8.41 -7.61
CA VAL A 126 -0.57 -9.74 -7.09
C VAL A 126 -1.94 -9.81 -6.42
N ALA A 127 -2.57 -10.98 -6.48
CA ALA A 127 -3.81 -11.29 -5.77
C ALA A 127 -3.80 -12.74 -5.23
N PHE A 128 -4.13 -12.92 -3.96
CA PHE A 128 -4.19 -14.23 -3.31
C PHE A 128 -5.02 -14.18 -2.02
N GLN A 129 -5.11 -15.30 -1.30
CA GLN A 129 -5.72 -15.38 0.03
C GLN A 129 -4.74 -16.05 1.00
N LEU A 130 -4.84 -15.68 2.28
CA LEU A 130 -4.17 -16.38 3.37
C LEU A 130 -5.21 -17.05 4.27
N THR A 131 -4.79 -18.11 4.95
CA THR A 131 -5.65 -18.91 5.84
C THR A 131 -5.62 -18.42 7.29
N HIS A 132 -4.93 -17.31 7.58
CA HIS A 132 -4.87 -16.72 8.91
C HIS A 132 -6.26 -16.31 9.41
N LYS A 133 -6.53 -16.46 10.71
CA LYS A 133 -7.87 -16.25 11.28
C LYS A 133 -8.49 -14.88 10.94
N SER A 134 -7.73 -13.79 10.93
CA SER A 134 -8.27 -12.46 10.60
C SER A 134 -8.35 -12.19 9.10
N LEU A 135 -7.60 -12.94 8.28
CA LEU A 135 -7.48 -12.74 6.83
C LEU A 135 -8.27 -13.78 6.02
N GLN A 136 -8.77 -14.83 6.69
CA GLN A 136 -9.63 -15.82 6.06
C GLN A 136 -10.83 -15.12 5.42
N ASN A 137 -11.18 -15.52 4.20
CA ASN A 137 -12.24 -14.92 3.39
C ASN A 137 -11.99 -13.46 2.92
N LYS A 138 -10.75 -12.95 3.03
CA LYS A 138 -10.37 -11.68 2.42
C LYS A 138 -9.48 -11.92 1.21
N LEU A 139 -9.76 -11.20 0.13
CA LEU A 139 -8.83 -11.06 -0.97
C LEU A 139 -7.67 -10.18 -0.51
N LEU A 140 -6.44 -10.65 -0.66
CA LEU A 140 -5.25 -9.83 -0.56
C LEU A 140 -4.85 -9.39 -1.96
N VAL A 141 -4.84 -8.09 -2.22
CA VAL A 141 -4.55 -7.53 -3.54
C VAL A 141 -3.70 -6.28 -3.43
N GLY A 142 -2.66 -6.18 -4.25
CA GLY A 142 -1.72 -5.07 -4.21
C GLY A 142 -0.49 -5.37 -5.03
N CYS A 143 0.68 -5.04 -4.48
CA CYS A 143 1.93 -5.08 -5.23
C CYS A 143 2.99 -5.91 -4.51
N GLU A 144 3.71 -6.67 -5.33
CA GLU A 144 4.98 -7.30 -4.95
C GLU A 144 6.12 -6.46 -5.49
N TYR A 145 7.12 -6.21 -4.64
CA TYR A 145 8.39 -5.57 -4.92
C TYR A 145 9.49 -6.61 -4.68
N ALA A 146 10.03 -7.18 -5.75
CA ALA A 146 11.04 -8.23 -5.70
C ALA A 146 12.42 -7.65 -5.36
N SER A 147 12.62 -7.26 -4.09
CA SER A 147 13.89 -6.79 -3.55
C SER A 147 14.12 -7.26 -2.11
N ALA A 148 15.39 -7.33 -1.70
CA ALA A 148 15.75 -7.66 -0.31
C ALA A 148 15.22 -6.62 0.69
N ASP A 149 15.21 -5.34 0.29
CA ASP A 149 14.68 -4.25 1.09
C ASP A 149 13.18 -4.43 1.39
N ALA A 150 12.39 -4.84 0.39
CA ALA A 150 10.97 -5.10 0.57
C ALA A 150 10.70 -6.39 1.36
N ALA A 151 11.56 -7.40 1.21
CA ALA A 151 11.51 -8.62 2.02
C ALA A 151 11.67 -8.33 3.52
N ALA A 152 12.38 -7.27 3.89
CA ALA A 152 12.64 -6.84 5.25
C ALA A 152 11.55 -5.92 5.85
N TRP A 153 10.41 -5.71 5.19
CA TRP A 153 9.35 -4.81 5.68
C TRP A 153 8.59 -5.31 6.91
N ILE A 154 8.57 -6.62 7.14
CA ILE A 154 7.87 -7.21 8.28
C ILE A 154 8.73 -7.19 9.56
N GLY A 155 8.08 -7.08 10.72
CA GLY A 155 8.75 -7.16 12.02
C GLY A 155 9.61 -5.94 12.39
N GLN A 156 9.38 -4.80 11.73
CA GLN A 156 9.97 -3.49 12.08
C GLN A 156 9.23 -2.79 13.21
#